data_AF-A0A7W0MNB5-F1
#
_entry.id   AF-A0A7W0MNB5-F1
#
_cell.length_a   1.000
_cell.length_b   1.000
_cell.length_c   1.000
_cell.angle_alpha   90.00
_cell.angle_beta   90.00
_cell.angle_gamma   90.00
#
_symmetry.space_group_name_H-M   'P 1'
#
loop_
_entity.id
_entity.type
_entity.pdbx_description
1 polymer ?
#
loop_
_entity_poly.entity_id
_entity_poly.type
_entity_poly.pdbx_seq_one_letter_code
_entity_poly.pdbx_strand_id
1 'polypeptide(L)'
;MKSALYAGAAAVALVALAGASALAQTRDQIRIVGSSTVFPYTQAVAEQFSGVTGMAAPVVESTGTGGGMQIFCGGVGPAHPDITGASRAMTQSEYDSCLASGVDSIT
;
A
#
# COMPACT_ATOMS: atom_id res chain seq x y z
N MET A 1 -4.88 38.46 -35.81
CA MET A 1 -3.60 37.79 -35.50
C MET A 1 -3.45 37.43 -34.03
N LYS A 2 -3.80 38.30 -33.07
CA LYS A 2 -3.66 38.01 -31.63
C LYS A 2 -4.59 36.89 -31.11
N SER A 3 -5.81 36.80 -31.64
CA SER A 3 -6.79 35.76 -31.30
C SER A 3 -6.36 34.34 -31.67
N ALA A 4 -5.58 34.17 -32.74
CA ALA A 4 -4.99 32.88 -33.12
C ALA A 4 -3.84 32.45 -32.19
N LEU A 5 -3.07 33.42 -31.66
CA LEU A 5 -2.05 33.14 -30.63
C LEU A 5 -2.67 32.73 -29.29
N TYR A 6 -3.77 33.36 -28.87
CA TYR A 6 -4.46 32.99 -27.63
C TYR A 6 -5.12 31.61 -27.71
N ALA A 7 -5.68 31.25 -28.87
CA ALA A 7 -6.24 29.91 -29.09
C ALA A 7 -5.16 28.80 -29.09
N GLY A 8 -3.98 29.06 -29.66
CA GLY A 8 -2.85 28.13 -29.64
C GLY A 8 -2.27 27.92 -28.23
N ALA A 9 -2.14 28.99 -27.44
CA ALA A 9 -1.67 28.90 -26.06
C ALA A 9 -2.63 28.12 -25.15
N ALA A 10 -3.94 28.28 -25.34
CA ALA A 10 -4.96 27.53 -24.59
C ALA A 10 -4.94 26.02 -24.94
N ALA A 11 -4.71 25.67 -26.21
CA ALA A 11 -4.62 24.27 -26.64
C ALA A 11 -3.38 23.55 -26.06
N VAL A 12 -2.23 24.23 -26.01
CA VAL A 12 -0.99 23.66 -25.43
C VAL A 12 -1.10 23.50 -23.91
N ALA A 13 -1.76 24.44 -23.23
CA ALA A 13 -2.00 24.35 -21.79
C ALA A 13 -2.93 23.17 -21.41
N LEU A 14 -3.93 22.86 -22.24
CA LEU A 14 -4.83 21.72 -22.02
C LEU A 14 -4.14 20.37 -22.23
N VAL A 15 -3.22 20.25 -23.19
CA VAL A 15 -2.43 19.03 -23.43
C VAL A 15 -1.42 18.79 -22.30
N ALA A 16 -0.82 19.85 -21.75
CA ALA A 16 0.09 19.75 -20.60
C ALA A 16 -0.63 19.30 -19.31
N LEU A 17 -1.90 19.66 -19.14
CA LEU A 17 -2.70 19.25 -17.98
C LEU A 17 -3.27 17.82 -18.13
N ALA A 18 -3.51 17.37 -19.36
CA ALA A 18 -3.98 16.00 -19.63
C ALA A 18 -2.90 14.91 -19.42
N GLY A 19 -1.61 15.28 -19.46
CA GLY A 19 -0.50 14.37 -19.23
C GLY A 19 -0.16 14.11 -17.75
N ALA A 20 -0.68 14.93 -16.83
CA ALA A 20 -0.34 14.85 -15.40
C ALA A 20 -1.25 13.92 -14.58
N SER A 21 -2.35 13.45 -15.16
CA SER A 21 -3.38 12.67 -14.47
C SER A 21 -3.33 11.17 -14.79
N ALA A 22 -2.21 10.47 -14.54
CA ALA A 22 -2.22 8.99 -14.67
C ALA A 22 -1.03 8.21 -14.05
N LEU A 23 -0.07 8.83 -13.35
CA LEU A 23 0.95 8.03 -12.65
C LEU A 23 0.41 7.62 -11.27
N ALA A 24 -0.48 6.64 -11.25
CA ALA A 24 -0.68 5.85 -10.04
C ALA A 24 0.68 5.25 -9.68
N GLN A 25 1.35 5.83 -8.68
CA GLN A 25 2.60 5.30 -8.13
C GLN A 25 2.24 4.05 -7.32
N THR A 26 1.97 2.96 -8.02
CA THR A 26 1.86 1.64 -7.41
C THR A 26 3.23 1.25 -6.90
N ARG A 27 3.31 0.76 -5.65
CA ARG A 27 4.56 0.20 -5.14
C ARG A 27 4.83 -1.14 -5.81
N ASP A 28 6.07 -1.37 -6.20
CA ASP A 28 6.51 -2.60 -6.87
C ASP A 28 6.75 -3.79 -5.91
N GLN A 29 6.38 -3.64 -4.63
CA GLN A 29 6.73 -4.61 -3.59
C GLN A 29 5.71 -4.66 -2.46
N ILE A 30 5.32 -5.88 -2.09
CA ILE A 30 4.43 -6.16 -0.95
C ILE A 30 5.11 -5.72 0.36
N ARG A 31 4.37 -5.06 1.25
CA ARG A 31 4.78 -4.73 2.63
C ARG A 31 3.98 -5.49 3.65
N ILE A 32 4.69 -6.08 4.60
CA ILE A 32 4.13 -6.90 5.66
C ILE A 32 4.62 -6.37 7.01
N VAL A 33 3.70 -6.14 7.94
CA VAL A 33 4.01 -5.78 9.34
C VAL A 33 3.48 -6.85 10.30
N GLY A 34 3.74 -6.73 11.60
CA GLY A 34 3.02 -7.50 12.62
C GLY A 34 3.88 -8.35 13.55
N SER A 35 3.31 -9.46 13.99
CA SER A 35 3.79 -10.27 15.12
C SER A 35 5.25 -10.69 14.99
N SER A 36 6.04 -10.40 16.03
CA SER A 36 7.43 -10.85 16.15
C SER A 36 7.58 -12.37 16.25
N THR A 37 6.52 -13.08 16.66
CA THR A 37 6.52 -14.55 16.71
C THR A 37 6.26 -15.19 15.35
N VAL A 38 5.53 -14.48 14.46
CA VAL A 38 5.24 -14.93 13.09
C VAL A 38 6.34 -14.48 12.12
N PHE A 39 7.02 -13.38 12.45
CA PHE A 39 8.10 -12.76 11.66
C PHE A 39 9.10 -13.75 11.03
N PRO A 40 9.75 -14.68 11.75
CA PRO A 40 10.76 -15.54 11.15
C PRO A 40 10.19 -16.46 10.05
N TYR A 41 8.93 -16.86 10.16
CA TYR A 41 8.27 -17.68 9.15
C TYR A 41 7.90 -16.85 7.91
N THR A 42 7.33 -15.65 8.12
CA THR A 42 7.01 -14.73 7.03
C THR A 42 8.26 -14.29 6.28
N GLN A 43 9.36 -14.01 6.98
CA GLN A 43 10.63 -13.63 6.39
C GLN A 43 11.20 -14.74 5.49
N ALA A 44 11.17 -16.00 5.96
CA ALA A 44 11.62 -17.13 5.16
C ALA A 44 10.80 -17.29 3.86
N VAL A 45 9.49 -17.09 3.91
CA VAL A 45 8.63 -17.10 2.71
C VAL A 45 8.93 -15.92 1.79
N ALA A 46 9.15 -14.72 2.34
CA ALA A 46 9.46 -13.53 1.57
C ALA A 46 10.79 -13.67 0.79
N GLU A 47 11.79 -14.31 1.38
CA GLU A 47 13.07 -14.61 0.73
C GLU A 47 12.92 -15.59 -0.45
N GLN A 48 12.04 -16.58 -0.31
CA GLN A 48 11.77 -17.56 -1.39
C GLN A 48 10.87 -16.99 -2.49
N PHE A 49 9.99 -16.05 -2.15
CA PHE A 49 8.98 -15.50 -3.05
C PHE A 49 9.57 -14.98 -4.37
N SER A 50 10.69 -14.27 -4.31
CA SER A 50 11.33 -13.72 -5.51
C SER A 50 11.85 -14.80 -6.45
N GLY A 51 12.43 -15.87 -5.91
CA GLY A 51 12.93 -17.00 -6.69
C GLY A 51 11.83 -17.81 -7.36
N VAL A 52 10.64 -17.89 -6.77
CA VAL A 52 9.50 -18.66 -7.31
C VAL A 52 8.67 -17.84 -8.29
N THR A 53 8.51 -16.54 -8.05
CA THR A 53 7.56 -15.71 -8.80
C THR A 53 8.24 -14.77 -9.80
N GLY A 54 9.54 -14.49 -9.64
CA GLY A 54 10.24 -13.43 -10.38
C GLY A 54 9.86 -12.01 -9.95
N MET A 55 8.97 -11.83 -8.97
CA MET A 55 8.62 -10.54 -8.39
C MET A 55 9.61 -10.10 -7.30
N ALA A 56 9.60 -8.83 -6.93
CA ALA A 56 10.41 -8.34 -5.81
C ALA A 56 10.02 -9.06 -4.50
N ALA A 57 11.03 -9.46 -3.71
CA ALA A 57 10.80 -10.07 -2.39
C ALA A 57 10.02 -9.09 -1.49
N PRO A 58 8.97 -9.51 -0.76
CA PRO A 58 8.25 -8.65 0.17
C PRO A 58 9.17 -8.05 1.25
N VAL A 59 8.86 -6.83 1.69
CA VAL A 59 9.48 -6.25 2.89
C VAL A 59 8.66 -6.65 4.10
N VAL A 60 9.32 -7.25 5.08
CA VAL A 60 8.71 -7.72 6.32
C VAL A 60 9.29 -6.96 7.51
N GLU A 61 8.42 -6.33 8.31
CA GLU A 61 8.80 -5.53 9.47
C GLU A 61 8.19 -6.14 10.74
N SER A 62 9.02 -6.44 11.75
CA SER A 62 8.57 -6.94 13.04
C SER A 62 8.12 -5.79 13.94
N THR A 63 6.80 -5.70 14.19
CA THR A 63 6.18 -4.58 14.93
C THR A 63 5.33 -5.05 16.12
N GLY A 64 5.21 -6.37 16.33
CA GLY A 64 4.26 -6.97 17.26
C GLY A 64 2.82 -6.97 16.72
N THR A 65 1.95 -7.87 17.22
CA THR A 65 0.57 -8.00 16.69
C THR A 65 -0.22 -6.69 16.80
N GLY A 66 -0.27 -6.08 17.98
CA GLY A 66 -1.01 -4.83 18.18
C GLY A 66 -0.43 -3.65 17.41
N GLY A 67 0.90 -3.52 17.38
CA GLY A 67 1.58 -2.48 16.59
C GLY A 67 1.36 -2.66 15.09
N GLY A 68 1.41 -3.91 14.60
CA GLY A 68 1.10 -4.23 13.21
C GLY A 68 -0.33 -3.92 12.83
N MET A 69 -1.31 -4.30 13.67
CA MET A 69 -2.71 -3.95 13.47
C MET A 69 -2.91 -2.43 13.43
N GLN A 70 -2.26 -1.67 14.32
CA GLN A 70 -2.34 -0.20 14.30
C GLN A 70 -1.82 0.40 12.99
N ILE A 71 -0.70 -0.12 12.46
CA ILE A 71 -0.11 0.38 11.20
C ILE A 71 -0.97 -0.03 10.01
N PHE A 72 -1.42 -1.29 9.97
CA PHE A 72 -2.23 -1.86 8.89
C PHE A 72 -3.62 -1.23 8.82
N CYS A 73 -4.31 -1.10 9.96
CA CYS A 73 -5.61 -0.41 10.06
C CYS A 73 -5.51 1.11 9.84
N GLY A 74 -4.35 1.64 9.45
CA GLY A 74 -4.17 3.06 9.13
C GLY A 74 -4.81 3.47 7.80
N GLY A 75 -5.15 2.52 6.91
CA GLY A 75 -5.80 2.80 5.63
C GLY A 75 -5.41 1.83 4.53
N VAL A 76 -5.85 2.13 3.30
CA VAL A 76 -5.57 1.34 2.09
C VAL A 76 -4.78 2.19 1.10
N GLY A 77 -3.81 1.59 0.40
CA GLY A 77 -3.07 2.21 -0.69
C GLY A 77 -1.55 2.19 -0.49
N PRO A 78 -0.78 2.83 -1.39
CA PRO A 78 0.68 2.67 -1.44
C PRO A 78 1.44 3.07 -0.17
N ALA A 79 0.84 3.88 0.70
CA ALA A 79 1.44 4.31 1.96
C ALA A 79 1.26 3.29 3.11
N HIS A 80 0.33 2.35 2.97
CA HIS A 80 -0.05 1.39 4.03
C HIS A 80 0.50 -0.02 3.73
N PRO A 81 0.72 -0.86 4.76
CA PRO A 81 1.08 -2.25 4.55
C PRO A 81 -0.05 -3.04 3.89
N ASP A 82 0.32 -4.05 3.09
CA ASP A 82 -0.63 -4.91 2.40
C ASP A 82 -1.10 -6.08 3.29
N ILE A 83 -0.25 -6.50 4.24
CA ILE A 83 -0.49 -7.65 5.12
C ILE A 83 -0.05 -7.33 6.55
N THR A 84 -0.80 -7.81 7.53
CA THR A 84 -0.38 -7.84 8.94
C THR A 84 -0.38 -9.26 9.48
N GLY A 85 0.75 -9.69 10.04
CA GLY A 85 0.87 -10.98 10.74
C GLY A 85 0.41 -10.88 12.19
N ALA A 86 -0.31 -11.88 12.67
CA ALA A 86 -0.83 -11.89 14.03
C ALA A 86 -0.60 -13.25 14.70
N SER A 87 -0.21 -13.21 15.97
CA SER A 87 -0.07 -14.42 16.83
C SER A 87 -1.25 -14.62 17.78
N ARG A 88 -2.28 -13.81 17.62
CA ARG A 88 -3.59 -13.92 18.29
C ARG A 88 -4.67 -13.43 17.34
N ALA A 89 -5.92 -13.75 17.63
CA ALA A 89 -7.08 -13.21 16.91
C ALA A 89 -7.14 -11.68 17.01
N MET A 90 -7.69 -11.03 15.99
CA MET A 90 -8.00 -9.61 15.99
C MET A 90 -8.98 -9.28 17.12
N THR A 91 -8.81 -8.14 17.79
CA THR A 91 -9.80 -7.67 18.77
C THR A 91 -10.91 -6.88 18.08
N GLN A 92 -12.08 -6.79 18.70
CA GLN A 92 -13.17 -5.97 18.16
C GLN A 92 -12.75 -4.51 17.94
N SER A 93 -11.97 -3.93 18.87
CA SER A 93 -11.49 -2.55 18.75
C SER A 93 -10.53 -2.34 17.57
N GLU A 94 -9.72 -3.34 17.23
CA GLU A 94 -8.85 -3.29 16.05
C GLU A 94 -9.66 -3.40 14.77
N TYR A 95 -10.63 -4.32 14.74
CA TYR A 95 -11.56 -4.46 13.62
C TYR A 95 -12.31 -3.15 13.35
N ASP A 96 -12.91 -2.55 14.39
CA ASP A 96 -13.65 -1.29 14.28
C ASP A 96 -12.74 -0.15 13.78
N SER A 97 -11.48 -0.13 14.22
CA SER A 97 -10.48 0.85 13.78
C SER A 97 -10.10 0.67 12.31
N CYS A 98 -9.94 -0.57 11.86
CA CYS A 98 -9.73 -0.89 10.44
C CYS A 98 -10.91 -0.43 9.58
N LEU A 99 -12.14 -0.74 9.98
CA LEU A 99 -13.34 -0.30 9.25
C LEU A 99 -13.44 1.23 9.16
N ALA A 100 -13.13 1.94 10.26
CA ALA A 100 -13.13 3.40 10.27
C ALA A 100 -12.12 4.02 9.28
N SER A 101 -11.04 3.30 8.96
CA SER A 101 -10.02 3.69 8.00
C SER A 101 -10.26 3.15 6.59
N GLY A 102 -11.40 2.49 6.33
CA GLY A 102 -11.73 1.92 5.01
C GLY A 102 -11.03 0.60 4.71
N VAL A 103 -10.47 -0.07 5.70
CA VAL A 103 -9.93 -1.44 5.60
C VAL A 103 -11.06 -2.41 5.90
N ASP A 104 -11.86 -2.74 4.88
CA ASP A 104 -13.14 -3.45 5.01
C ASP A 104 -13.06 -4.97 4.73
N SER A 105 -12.04 -5.41 4.03
CA SER A 105 -11.85 -6.80 3.61
C SER A 105 -10.97 -7.57 4.60
N ILE A 106 -11.43 -7.70 5.85
CA ILE A 106 -10.70 -8.29 6.98
C ILE A 106 -11.58 -9.23 7.82
N THR A 107 -10.96 -10.19 8.53
CA THR A 107 -11.65 -11.17 9.38
C THR A 107 -10.93 -11.37 10.71
#